data_AF-A0A961E6U5-F1
#
_entry.id   AF-A0A961E6U5-F1
#
_cell.length_a   1.000
_cell.length_b   1.000
_cell.length_c   1.000
_cell.angle_alpha   90.00
_cell.angle_beta   90.00
_cell.angle_gamma   90.00
#
_symmetry.space_group_name_H-M   'P 1'
#
loop_
_entity.id
_entity.type
_entity.pdbx_description
1 polymer ?
#
loop_
_entity_poly.entity_id
_entity_poly.type
_entity_poly.pdbx_seq_one_letter_code
_entity_poly.pdbx_strand_id
1 'polypeptide(L)'
;MTDTTRRDETTDMNATQLLAAHRLALGTVALLASRTAGRLYGLDFSAGPGPTLTRLMASRNLALGVGLLVADEKSAPLLHKLNIATDVIDLATVADETRRGALPRKATVIGFLTSLSGAALGAQLVNQDRA
;
A
#
# COMPACT_ATOMS: atom_id res chain seq x y z
N MET A 1 7.23 46.36 11.28
CA MET A 1 8.20 45.26 11.30
C MET A 1 7.84 44.34 12.44
N THR A 2 6.99 43.36 12.15
CA THR A 2 6.63 42.25 13.05
C THR A 2 6.25 41.08 12.17
N ASP A 3 7.27 40.30 11.84
CA ASP A 3 7.21 38.96 11.28
C ASP A 3 6.41 38.07 12.24
N THR A 4 5.20 37.68 11.85
CA THR A 4 4.31 36.89 12.73
C THR A 4 3.41 35.93 11.95
N THR A 5 3.94 35.16 11.01
CA THR A 5 3.31 33.90 10.60
C THR A 5 4.36 32.90 10.08
N ARG A 6 5.34 32.55 10.93
CA ARG A 6 5.93 31.20 10.85
C ARG A 6 4.82 30.24 11.30
N ARG A 7 3.95 29.83 10.36
CA ARG A 7 3.16 28.61 10.55
C ARG A 7 4.18 27.51 10.82
N ASP A 8 3.97 26.73 11.86
CA ASP A 8 4.64 25.45 12.02
C ASP A 8 4.44 24.67 10.70
N GLU A 9 5.50 24.56 9.90
CA GLU A 9 5.56 23.64 8.77
C GLU A 9 5.73 22.22 9.32
N THR A 10 4.76 21.73 10.09
CA THR A 10 4.45 20.31 9.95
C THR A 10 4.00 20.16 8.51
N THR A 11 4.87 19.60 7.65
CA THR A 11 4.56 19.37 6.24
C THR A 11 3.37 18.42 6.19
N ASP A 12 2.16 18.96 6.09
CA ASP A 12 0.97 18.15 5.89
C ASP A 12 1.16 17.38 4.58
N MET A 13 1.28 16.06 4.70
CA MET A 13 1.48 15.22 3.54
C MET A 13 0.25 15.30 2.64
N ASN A 14 0.46 15.61 1.37
CA ASN A 14 -0.63 15.54 0.40
C ASN A 14 -1.04 14.07 0.17
N ALA A 15 -2.21 13.86 -0.44
CA ALA A 15 -2.76 12.51 -0.64
C ALA A 15 -1.82 11.58 -1.43
N THR A 16 -1.07 12.12 -2.40
CA THR A 16 -0.09 11.36 -3.19
C THR A 16 1.09 10.92 -2.33
N GLN A 17 1.62 11.82 -1.49
CA GLN A 17 2.68 11.51 -0.52
C GLN A 17 2.21 10.49 0.52
N LEU A 18 0.96 10.57 0.99
CA LEU A 18 0.37 9.60 1.91
C LEU A 18 0.28 8.21 1.26
N LEU A 19 -0.21 8.13 0.02
CA LEU A 19 -0.26 6.86 -0.71
C LEU A 19 1.15 6.31 -0.96
N ALA A 20 2.10 7.15 -1.37
CA ALA A 20 3.48 6.76 -1.56
C ALA A 20 4.11 6.22 -0.28
N ALA A 21 3.95 6.92 0.85
CA ALA A 21 4.46 6.49 2.14
C ALA A 21 3.82 5.16 2.59
N HIS A 22 2.51 5.00 2.38
CA HIS A 22 1.81 3.74 2.66
C HIS A 22 2.43 2.57 1.89
N ARG A 23 2.67 2.75 0.58
CA ARG A 23 3.32 1.74 -0.27
C ARG A 23 4.72 1.41 0.19
N LEU A 24 5.53 2.43 0.46
CA LEU A 24 6.92 2.26 0.87
C LEU A 24 7.02 1.58 2.25
N ALA A 25 6.13 1.93 3.19
CA ALA A 25 6.08 1.30 4.49
C ALA A 25 5.74 -0.20 4.38
N LEU A 26 4.67 -0.55 3.65
CA LEU A 26 4.28 -1.95 3.44
C LEU A 26 5.38 -2.73 2.72
N GLY A 27 5.91 -2.18 1.63
CA GLY A 27 6.99 -2.80 0.85
C GLY A 27 8.25 -3.02 1.68
N THR A 28 8.68 -2.02 2.45
CA THR A 28 9.90 -2.12 3.27
C THR A 28 9.76 -3.17 4.37
N VAL A 29 8.63 -3.19 5.09
CA VAL A 29 8.35 -4.20 6.12
C VAL A 29 8.28 -5.60 5.49
N ALA A 30 7.59 -5.75 4.37
CA ALA A 30 7.47 -7.03 3.66
C ALA A 30 8.82 -7.51 3.10
N LEU A 31 9.71 -6.60 2.69
CA LEU A 31 11.04 -6.93 2.17
C LEU A 31 11.99 -7.40 3.29
N LEU A 32 12.14 -6.57 4.32
CA LEU A 32 13.14 -6.74 5.38
C LEU A 32 12.69 -7.70 6.47
N ALA A 33 11.38 -7.74 6.75
CA ALA A 33 10.81 -8.48 7.87
C ALA A 33 9.74 -9.50 7.43
N SER A 34 9.87 -10.08 6.23
CA SER A 34 8.86 -10.98 5.62
C SER A 34 8.35 -12.09 6.54
N ARG A 35 9.22 -12.73 7.32
CA ARG A 35 8.82 -13.75 8.31
C ARG A 35 7.99 -13.17 9.45
N THR A 36 8.36 -12.00 9.95
CA THR A 36 7.59 -11.30 11.00
C THR A 36 6.27 -10.78 10.47
N ALA A 37 6.25 -10.23 9.26
CA ALA A 37 5.04 -9.81 8.57
C ALA A 37 4.07 -11.00 8.39
N GLY A 38 4.53 -12.14 7.88
CA GLY A 38 3.71 -13.36 7.77
C GLY A 38 3.11 -13.80 9.10
N ARG A 39 3.92 -13.85 10.17
CA ARG A 39 3.44 -14.18 11.51
C ARG A 39 2.40 -13.20 12.05
N LEU A 40 2.53 -11.90 11.74
CA LEU A 40 1.53 -10.90 12.10
C LEU A 40 0.17 -11.23 11.47
N TYR A 41 0.18 -11.67 10.21
CA TYR A 41 -1.00 -12.14 9.48
C TYR A 41 -1.48 -13.53 9.95
N GLY A 42 -0.78 -14.19 10.87
CA GLY A 42 -1.11 -15.53 11.34
C GLY A 42 -0.72 -16.63 10.35
N LEU A 43 0.22 -16.35 9.44
CA LEU A 43 0.76 -17.31 8.50
C LEU A 43 1.99 -18.02 9.09
N ASP A 44 2.09 -19.32 8.84
CA ASP A 44 3.29 -20.10 9.14
C ASP A 44 4.22 -20.18 7.92
N PHE A 45 5.41 -19.61 8.06
CA PHE A 45 6.46 -19.60 7.03
C PHE A 45 7.65 -20.52 7.40
N SER A 46 7.43 -21.51 8.26
CA SER A 46 8.44 -22.45 8.76
C SER A 46 9.13 -23.27 7.65
N ALA A 47 8.39 -23.72 6.63
CA ALA A 47 8.93 -24.62 5.58
C ALA A 47 8.50 -24.29 4.13
N GLY A 48 7.81 -23.18 3.89
CA GLY A 48 7.24 -22.85 2.57
C GLY A 48 7.88 -21.65 1.86
N PRO A 49 7.53 -21.40 0.58
CA PRO A 49 8.03 -20.26 -0.20
C PRO A 49 7.48 -18.89 0.27
N GLY A 50 6.68 -18.87 1.35
CA GLY A 50 5.99 -17.67 1.88
C GLY A 50 6.87 -16.43 1.99
N PRO A 51 8.04 -16.46 2.66
CA PRO A 51 8.93 -15.31 2.77
C PRO A 51 9.42 -14.78 1.42
N THR A 52 9.61 -15.66 0.43
CA THR A 52 10.03 -15.29 -0.93
C THR A 52 8.87 -14.61 -1.66
N LEU A 53 7.66 -15.18 -1.59
CA LEU A 53 6.46 -14.60 -2.18
C LEU A 53 6.11 -13.22 -1.56
N THR A 54 6.28 -13.07 -0.25
CA THR A 54 6.12 -11.77 0.44
C THR A 54 7.10 -10.72 -0.08
N ARG A 55 8.34 -11.09 -0.39
CA ARG A 55 9.33 -10.16 -0.98
C ARG A 55 9.02 -9.82 -2.44
N LEU A 56 8.42 -10.74 -3.19
CA LEU A 56 7.92 -10.44 -4.54
C LEU A 56 6.74 -9.45 -4.49
N MET A 57 5.82 -9.60 -3.54
CA MET A 57 4.78 -8.60 -3.30
C MET A 57 5.36 -7.25 -2.86
N ALA A 58 6.45 -7.27 -2.08
CA ALA A 58 7.14 -6.07 -1.63
C ALA A 58 7.70 -5.25 -2.79
N SER A 59 8.31 -5.89 -3.81
CA SER A 59 8.92 -5.18 -4.94
C SER A 59 7.91 -4.31 -5.68
N ARG A 60 6.69 -4.83 -5.91
CA ARG A 60 5.60 -4.09 -6.56
C ARG A 60 5.13 -2.89 -5.72
N ASN A 61 5.02 -3.05 -4.40
CA ASN A 61 4.67 -1.93 -3.52
C ASN A 61 5.76 -0.85 -3.54
N LEU A 62 7.03 -1.23 -3.45
CA LEU A 62 8.15 -0.29 -3.52
C LEU A 62 8.18 0.45 -4.86
N ALA A 63 8.03 -0.27 -5.97
CA ALA A 63 8.02 0.33 -7.31
C ALA A 63 6.90 1.37 -7.48
N LEU A 64 5.69 1.07 -7.00
CA LEU A 64 4.58 2.02 -7.09
C LEU A 64 4.70 3.21 -6.13
N GLY A 65 5.25 2.98 -4.93
CA GLY A 65 5.55 4.05 -3.99
C GLY A 65 6.60 5.01 -4.53
N VAL A 66 7.73 4.50 -5.02
CA VAL A 66 8.77 5.30 -5.67
C VAL A 66 8.22 5.99 -6.91
N GLY A 67 7.44 5.28 -7.73
CA GLY A 67 6.79 5.84 -8.91
C GLY A 67 5.98 7.10 -8.59
N LEU A 68 5.17 7.07 -7.52
CA LEU A 68 4.39 8.24 -7.07
C LEU A 68 5.27 9.40 -6.59
N LEU A 69 6.44 9.13 -6.01
CA LEU A 69 7.37 10.18 -5.55
C LEU A 69 8.12 10.87 -6.69
N VAL A 70 8.33 10.18 -7.81
CA VAL A 70 9.07 10.70 -8.98
C VAL A 70 8.17 11.10 -10.14
N ALA A 71 6.86 10.91 -9.99
CA ALA A 71 5.87 11.26 -11.01
C ALA A 71 5.86 12.77 -11.26
N ASP A 72 5.79 13.15 -12.53
CA ASP A 72 5.42 14.50 -12.94
C ASP A 72 3.88 14.63 -13.02
N GLU A 73 3.39 15.85 -13.22
CA GLU A 73 1.96 16.14 -13.30
C GLU A 73 1.24 15.35 -14.42
N LYS A 74 1.96 14.97 -15.48
CA LYS A 74 1.40 14.23 -16.62
C LYS A 74 1.26 12.73 -16.32
N SER A 75 2.20 12.17 -15.56
CA SER A 75 2.26 10.74 -15.25
C SER A 75 1.54 10.37 -13.95
N ALA A 76 1.37 11.31 -13.02
CA ALA A 76 0.70 11.07 -11.74
C ALA A 76 -0.70 10.43 -11.87
N PRO A 77 -1.60 10.89 -12.77
CA PRO A 77 -2.94 10.28 -12.89
C PRO A 77 -2.93 8.82 -13.34
N LEU A 78 -1.96 8.44 -14.18
CA LEU A 78 -1.79 7.04 -14.59
C LEU A 78 -1.32 6.20 -13.39
N LEU A 79 -0.36 6.71 -12.63
CA LEU A 79 0.15 6.00 -11.45
C LEU A 79 -0.89 5.89 -10.32
N HIS A 80 -1.74 6.90 -10.12
CA HIS A 80 -2.88 6.80 -9.21
C HIS A 80 -3.81 5.63 -9.60
N LYS A 81 -4.17 5.53 -10.89
CA LYS A 81 -4.99 4.43 -11.42
C LYS A 81 -4.33 3.05 -11.26
N LEU A 82 -3.03 2.94 -11.54
CA LEU A 82 -2.29 1.68 -11.39
C LEU A 82 -2.23 1.23 -9.92
N ASN A 83 -2.08 2.17 -8.99
CA ASN A 83 -2.14 1.89 -7.56
C ASN A 83 -3.50 1.31 -7.16
N ILE A 84 -4.61 1.98 -7.52
CA ILE A 84 -5.96 1.48 -7.23
C ILE A 84 -6.19 0.11 -7.87
N ALA A 85 -5.85 -0.05 -9.15
CA ALA A 85 -6.09 -1.28 -9.89
C ALA A 85 -5.45 -2.47 -9.18
N THR A 86 -4.26 -2.28 -8.63
CA THR A 86 -3.65 -3.38 -7.87
C THR A 86 -4.33 -3.61 -6.52
N ASP A 87 -4.74 -2.57 -5.78
CA ASP A 87 -5.42 -2.79 -4.49
C ASP A 87 -6.74 -3.53 -4.68
N VAL A 88 -7.44 -3.26 -5.79
CA VAL A 88 -8.64 -4.01 -6.19
C VAL A 88 -8.30 -5.48 -6.48
N ILE A 89 -7.21 -5.74 -7.20
CA ILE A 89 -6.73 -7.11 -7.46
C ILE A 89 -6.40 -7.81 -6.14
N ASP A 90 -5.65 -7.17 -5.24
CA ASP A 90 -5.30 -7.72 -3.93
C ASP A 90 -6.55 -8.02 -3.10
N LEU A 91 -7.53 -7.11 -3.09
CA LEU A 91 -8.80 -7.30 -2.39
C LEU A 91 -9.59 -8.49 -2.95
N ALA A 92 -9.66 -8.61 -4.28
CA ALA A 92 -10.32 -9.72 -4.95
C ALA A 92 -9.63 -11.05 -4.64
N THR A 93 -8.30 -11.07 -4.61
CA THR A 93 -7.51 -12.26 -4.23
C THR A 93 -7.78 -12.65 -2.78
N VAL A 94 -7.73 -11.71 -1.83
CA VAL A 94 -8.02 -11.99 -0.41
C VAL A 94 -9.45 -12.51 -0.25
N ALA A 95 -10.43 -11.93 -0.95
CA ALA A 95 -11.81 -12.37 -0.91
C ALA A 95 -11.98 -13.79 -1.46
N ASP A 96 -11.38 -14.11 -2.61
CA ASP A 96 -11.47 -15.45 -3.21
C ASP A 96 -10.81 -16.52 -2.34
N GLU A 97 -9.60 -16.27 -1.85
CA GLU A 97 -8.88 -17.23 -0.98
C GLU A 97 -9.54 -17.39 0.39
N THR A 98 -10.17 -16.34 0.92
CA THR A 98 -11.01 -16.42 2.12
C THR A 98 -12.23 -17.31 1.86
N ARG A 99 -12.91 -17.12 0.72
CA ARG A 99 -14.08 -17.93 0.33
C ARG A 99 -13.71 -19.40 0.14
N ARG A 100 -12.49 -19.70 -0.31
CA ARG A 100 -11.93 -21.06 -0.44
C ARG A 100 -11.48 -21.66 0.90
N GLY A 101 -11.44 -20.89 1.98
CA GLY A 101 -10.93 -21.33 3.28
C GLY A 101 -9.40 -21.51 3.31
N ALA A 102 -8.68 -20.94 2.35
CA ALA A 102 -7.22 -21.06 2.23
C ALA A 102 -6.45 -20.08 3.13
N LEU A 103 -7.13 -19.04 3.63
CA LEU A 103 -6.55 -18.04 4.53
C LEU A 103 -7.01 -18.24 5.98
N PRO A 104 -6.09 -18.15 6.96
CA PRO A 104 -6.47 -17.95 8.34
C PRO A 104 -7.31 -16.67 8.49
N ARG A 105 -8.32 -16.67 9.38
CA ARG A 105 -9.18 -15.50 9.63
C ARG A 105 -8.40 -14.21 9.91
N LYS A 106 -7.27 -14.33 10.61
CA LYS A 106 -6.38 -13.19 10.90
C LYS A 106 -5.77 -12.60 9.63
N ALA A 107 -5.36 -13.45 8.68
CA ALA A 107 -4.80 -13.03 7.41
C ALA A 107 -5.87 -12.34 6.55
N THR A 108 -7.09 -12.87 6.51
CA THR A 108 -8.23 -12.24 5.84
C THR A 108 -8.47 -10.82 6.36
N VAL A 109 -8.59 -10.64 7.68
CA VAL A 109 -8.93 -9.34 8.26
C VAL A 109 -7.81 -8.32 8.01
N ILE A 110 -6.56 -8.67 8.30
CA ILE A 110 -5.44 -7.73 8.14
C ILE A 110 -5.21 -7.42 6.65
N GLY A 111 -5.28 -8.43 5.77
CA GLY A 111 -5.16 -8.24 4.33
C GLY A 111 -6.26 -7.33 3.79
N PHE A 112 -7.52 -7.60 4.13
CA PHE A 112 -8.66 -6.77 3.72
C PHE A 112 -8.52 -5.32 4.19
N LEU A 113 -8.19 -5.08 5.46
CA LEU A 113 -8.00 -3.73 6.00
C LEU A 113 -6.85 -2.99 5.30
N THR A 114 -5.74 -3.68 5.03
CA THR A 114 -4.59 -3.10 4.33
C THR A 114 -4.97 -2.70 2.91
N SER A 115 -5.55 -3.61 2.12
CA SER A 115 -5.96 -3.33 0.74
C SER A 115 -7.06 -2.26 0.66
N LEU A 116 -8.02 -2.27 1.59
CA LEU A 116 -9.07 -1.25 1.65
C LEU A 116 -8.50 0.14 1.92
N SER A 117 -7.51 0.25 2.83
CA SER A 117 -6.87 1.54 3.13
C SER A 117 -6.11 2.12 1.92
N GLY A 118 -5.38 1.28 1.18
CA GLY A 118 -4.72 1.68 -0.06
C GLY A 118 -5.73 2.11 -1.14
N ALA A 119 -6.79 1.32 -1.33
CA ALA A 119 -7.84 1.61 -2.30
C ALA A 119 -8.56 2.93 -2.00
N ALA A 120 -8.84 3.22 -0.73
CA ALA A 120 -9.48 4.47 -0.31
C ALA A 120 -8.60 5.69 -0.63
N LEU A 121 -7.30 5.63 -0.30
CA LEU A 121 -6.33 6.70 -0.62
C LEU A 121 -6.21 6.92 -2.13
N GLY A 122 -6.11 5.82 -2.91
CA GLY A 122 -6.05 5.92 -4.36
C GLY A 122 -7.33 6.49 -4.98
N ALA A 123 -8.52 6.06 -4.53
CA ALA A 123 -9.80 6.54 -5.04
C ALA A 123 -9.98 8.05 -4.85
N GLN A 124 -9.53 8.57 -3.70
CA GLN A 124 -9.51 10.01 -3.47
C GLN A 124 -8.66 10.74 -4.52
N LEU A 125 -7.47 10.23 -4.82
CA LEU A 125 -6.58 10.82 -5.83
C LEU A 125 -7.17 10.77 -7.24
N VAL A 126 -7.76 9.64 -7.65
CA VAL A 126 -8.39 9.54 -8.98
C VAL A 126 -9.60 10.47 -9.12
N ASN A 127 -10.32 10.77 -8.03
CA ASN A 127 -11.37 11.77 -8.05
C ASN A 127 -10.81 13.19 -8.17
N GLN A 128 -9.67 13.47 -7.54
CA GLN A 128 -8.97 14.76 -7.67
C GLN A 128 -8.42 14.97 -9.09
N ASP A 129 -7.88 13.93 -9.73
CA ASP A 129 -7.38 14.00 -11.11
C ASP A 129 -8.46 14.31 -12.17
N ARG A 130 -9.75 14.19 -11.81
CA ARG A 130 -10.90 14.42 -12.68
C ARG A 130 -11.53 15.80 -12.49
N ALA A 131 -11.21 16.49 -11.40
CA ALA A 131 -11.74 17.81 -11.06
C ALA A 131 -10.94 18.91 -11.76
#